data_AF-A0A1B2F1N0-F1
#
_entry.id   AF-A0A1B2F1N0-F1
#
_cell.length_a   1.000
_cell.length_b   1.000
_cell.length_c   1.000
_cell.angle_alpha   90.00
_cell.angle_beta   90.00
_cell.angle_gamma   90.00
#
_symmetry.space_group_name_H-M   'P 1'
#
loop_
_entity.id
_entity.type
_entity.pdbx_description
1 polymer ?
#
loop_
_entity_poly.entity_id
_entity_poly.type
_entity_poly.pdbx_seq_one_letter_code
_entity_poly.pdbx_strand_id
1 'polypeptide(L)'
;MADEWRAPEPEGSEDREDRKSWKLLEKTLLAGVQEQRRARRWGIFFKLLTFVYLFGLLVLFTPMMDVDKAASRSASHTALVEVRGMIADEEPASADNIIKSLRDAFKDAKTKAVILRINSPGGSPVQSGYIYDEIRRLRGEYPAIKLYAVIADLGASGAYYIASAADEIYADKASLVGSIGVTAAGYGFVGAMEKLGVERRTYTAGEHKAFLDPFSPQKPEETAFWQGVLDTTHRQFIAMVKQGRGDRLKDKDHPELFSGLVWSGEQAKALGLVDGLGSASYVAREIVGEKELVDFTVQESPFDRFSKRLGASVAEHLAMWMGFQGPSLR
;
A
#
# COMPACT_ATOMS: atom_id res chain seq x y z
N MET A 1 17.77 -104.61 -56.91
CA MET A 1 18.92 -104.18 -56.10
C MET A 1 19.22 -102.74 -56.49
N ALA A 2 19.16 -101.83 -55.53
CA ALA A 2 19.50 -100.42 -55.69
C ALA A 2 20.98 -100.21 -55.39
N ASP A 3 21.62 -99.19 -55.98
CA ASP A 3 22.81 -98.59 -55.38
C ASP A 3 22.92 -97.09 -55.69
N GLU A 4 23.39 -96.35 -54.68
CA GLU A 4 23.30 -94.91 -54.45
C GLU A 4 24.49 -94.10 -55.01
N TRP A 5 24.28 -92.79 -55.16
CA TRP A 5 25.28 -91.78 -55.53
C TRP A 5 25.72 -90.96 -54.31
N ARG A 6 26.99 -90.51 -54.26
CA ARG A 6 27.57 -89.71 -53.15
C ARG A 6 28.28 -88.45 -53.68
N ALA A 7 28.04 -87.30 -53.06
CA ALA A 7 28.69 -86.00 -53.36
C ALA A 7 29.61 -85.51 -52.22
N PRO A 8 30.63 -84.66 -52.48
CA PRO A 8 31.48 -84.05 -51.45
C PRO A 8 31.12 -82.58 -51.11
N GLU A 9 31.56 -82.10 -49.93
CA GLU A 9 31.22 -80.82 -49.27
C GLU A 9 32.15 -79.61 -49.62
N PRO A 10 31.74 -78.34 -49.34
CA PRO A 10 32.53 -77.12 -49.61
C PRO A 10 33.00 -76.28 -48.39
N GLU A 11 34.00 -75.40 -48.64
CA GLU A 11 34.74 -74.46 -47.75
C GLU A 11 33.93 -73.25 -47.20
N GLY A 12 34.28 -72.66 -46.04
CA GLY A 12 33.50 -71.55 -45.45
C GLY A 12 34.06 -70.74 -44.25
N SER A 13 35.28 -70.19 -44.31
CA SER A 13 35.87 -69.41 -43.19
C SER A 13 35.92 -67.87 -43.38
N GLU A 14 36.35 -67.31 -44.52
CA GLU A 14 36.56 -65.85 -44.69
C GLU A 14 35.26 -65.03 -44.68
N ASP A 15 34.20 -65.56 -45.29
CA ASP A 15 32.93 -64.87 -45.50
C ASP A 15 32.11 -64.66 -44.20
N ARG A 16 32.57 -65.24 -43.09
CA ARG A 16 31.98 -65.09 -41.74
C ARG A 16 32.50 -63.89 -40.97
N GLU A 17 33.74 -63.45 -41.17
CA GLU A 17 34.34 -62.36 -40.39
C GLU A 17 33.83 -60.99 -40.85
N ASP A 18 33.75 -60.77 -42.17
CA ASP A 18 33.18 -59.54 -42.74
C ASP A 18 31.71 -59.37 -42.39
N ARG A 19 30.93 -60.45 -42.41
CA ARG A 19 29.53 -60.40 -41.95
C ARG A 19 29.37 -60.04 -40.48
N LYS A 20 30.38 -60.29 -39.63
CA LYS A 20 30.35 -59.89 -38.21
C LYS A 20 30.73 -58.42 -38.03
N SER A 21 31.74 -57.92 -38.75
CA SER A 21 32.18 -56.53 -38.67
C SER A 21 31.11 -55.55 -39.17
N TRP A 22 30.45 -55.86 -40.30
CA TRP A 22 29.31 -55.09 -40.81
C TRP A 22 28.12 -55.05 -39.83
N LYS A 23 27.81 -56.17 -39.18
CA LYS A 23 26.76 -56.24 -38.15
C LYS A 23 27.11 -55.42 -36.90
N LEU A 24 28.39 -55.31 -36.55
CA LEU A 24 28.83 -54.49 -35.42
C LEU A 24 28.75 -52.99 -35.76
N LEU A 25 29.17 -52.59 -36.95
CA LEU A 25 29.03 -51.22 -37.47
C LEU A 25 27.57 -50.78 -37.57
N GLU A 26 26.69 -51.64 -38.09
CA GLU A 26 25.26 -51.38 -38.16
C GLU A 26 24.66 -51.21 -36.75
N LYS A 27 25.02 -52.09 -35.81
CA LYS A 27 24.56 -52.00 -34.42
C LYS A 27 25.04 -50.74 -33.71
N THR A 28 26.30 -50.32 -33.92
CA THR A 28 26.82 -49.10 -33.28
C THR A 28 26.21 -47.84 -33.88
N LEU A 29 26.00 -47.79 -35.20
CA LEU A 29 25.29 -46.69 -35.85
C LEU A 29 23.83 -46.59 -35.40
N LEU A 30 23.11 -47.72 -35.36
CA LEU A 30 21.73 -47.76 -34.88
C LEU A 30 21.62 -47.41 -33.40
N ALA A 31 22.59 -47.84 -32.57
CA ALA A 31 22.66 -47.44 -31.16
C ALA A 31 22.87 -45.92 -31.01
N GLY A 32 23.75 -45.31 -31.81
CA GLY A 32 23.96 -43.86 -31.83
C GLY A 32 22.71 -43.07 -32.24
N VAL A 33 21.94 -43.57 -33.22
CA VAL A 33 20.66 -42.96 -33.63
C VAL A 33 19.60 -43.10 -32.52
N GLN A 34 19.55 -44.23 -31.83
CA GLN A 34 18.66 -44.43 -30.69
C GLN A 34 19.00 -43.51 -29.51
N GLU A 35 20.29 -43.29 -29.25
CA GLU A 35 20.77 -42.39 -28.20
C GLU A 35 20.45 -40.92 -28.52
N GLN A 36 20.67 -40.47 -29.76
CA GLN A 36 20.26 -39.12 -30.18
C GLN A 36 18.74 -38.91 -30.05
N ARG A 37 17.92 -39.91 -30.38
CA ARG A 37 16.46 -39.82 -30.20
C ARG A 37 16.07 -39.73 -28.73
N ARG A 38 16.73 -40.50 -27.85
CA ARG A 38 16.50 -40.43 -26.39
C ARG A 38 16.92 -39.08 -25.83
N ALA A 39 18.10 -38.57 -26.20
CA ALA A 39 18.58 -37.26 -25.77
C ALA A 39 17.65 -36.12 -26.22
N ARG A 40 17.17 -36.15 -27.47
CA ARG A 40 16.16 -35.19 -27.96
C ARG A 40 14.85 -35.27 -27.18
N ARG A 41 14.35 -36.48 -26.90
CA ARG A 41 13.11 -36.68 -26.12
C ARG A 41 13.25 -36.17 -24.69
N TRP A 42 14.38 -36.44 -24.04
CA TRP A 42 14.68 -35.91 -22.71
C TRP A 42 14.83 -34.39 -22.71
N GLY A 43 15.47 -33.82 -23.74
CA GLY A 43 15.54 -32.37 -23.92
C GLY A 43 14.16 -31.71 -24.12
N ILE A 44 13.27 -32.35 -24.89
CA ILE A 44 11.88 -31.88 -25.06
C ILE A 44 11.11 -32.01 -23.74
N PHE A 45 11.26 -33.13 -23.02
CA PHE A 45 10.61 -33.35 -21.72
C PHE A 45 11.01 -32.28 -20.70
N PHE A 46 12.30 -32.03 -20.52
CA PHE A 46 12.76 -30.99 -19.59
C PHE A 46 12.34 -29.59 -20.02
N LYS A 47 12.37 -29.26 -21.31
CA LYS A 47 11.85 -27.97 -21.80
C LYS A 47 10.35 -27.81 -21.50
N LEU A 48 9.54 -28.84 -21.77
CA LEU A 48 8.11 -28.82 -21.45
C LEU A 48 7.88 -28.68 -19.94
N LEU A 49 8.64 -29.41 -19.12
CA LEU A 49 8.57 -29.30 -17.66
C LEU A 49 8.93 -27.88 -17.19
N THR A 50 9.97 -27.26 -17.78
CA THR A 50 10.33 -25.87 -17.51
C THR A 50 9.22 -24.91 -17.95
N PHE A 51 8.63 -25.08 -19.13
CA PHE A 51 7.50 -24.25 -19.56
C PHE A 51 6.27 -24.42 -18.67
N VAL A 52 5.94 -25.64 -18.23
CA VAL A 52 4.86 -25.90 -17.28
C VAL A 52 5.15 -25.25 -15.92
N TYR A 53 6.40 -25.35 -15.43
CA TYR A 53 6.82 -24.68 -14.21
C TYR A 53 6.71 -23.15 -14.34
N LEU A 54 7.19 -22.57 -15.44
CA LEU A 54 7.10 -21.14 -15.71
C LEU A 54 5.65 -20.68 -15.88
N PHE A 55 4.79 -21.46 -16.54
CA PHE A 55 3.36 -21.17 -16.66
C PHE A 55 2.66 -21.27 -15.31
N GLY A 56 2.96 -22.30 -14.50
CA GLY A 56 2.43 -22.43 -13.15
C GLY A 56 2.85 -21.27 -12.24
N LEU A 57 4.12 -20.84 -12.37
CA LEU A 57 4.63 -19.67 -11.68
C LEU A 57 3.96 -18.38 -12.17
N LEU A 58 3.78 -18.22 -13.49
CA LEU A 58 3.03 -17.10 -14.06
C LEU A 58 1.58 -17.07 -13.58
N VAL A 59 0.91 -18.23 -13.47
CA VAL A 59 -0.46 -18.34 -12.94
C VAL A 59 -0.53 -17.90 -11.48
N LEU A 60 0.48 -18.22 -10.66
CA LEU A 60 0.61 -17.73 -9.29
C LEU A 60 0.79 -16.20 -9.19
N PHE A 61 1.37 -15.58 -10.22
CA PHE A 61 1.57 -14.12 -10.30
C PHE A 61 0.48 -13.37 -11.07
N THR A 62 -0.33 -14.05 -11.89
CA THR A 62 -1.55 -13.46 -12.47
C THR A 62 -2.63 -13.37 -11.40
N PRO A 63 -3.44 -12.30 -11.38
CA PRO A 63 -4.55 -12.16 -10.43
C PRO A 63 -5.72 -13.07 -10.82
N MET A 64 -5.47 -14.38 -10.97
CA MET A 64 -6.50 -15.39 -11.27
C MET A 64 -7.32 -15.76 -10.03
N MET A 65 -7.03 -15.13 -8.88
CA MET A 65 -7.85 -15.14 -7.66
C MET A 65 -8.93 -14.05 -7.62
N ASP A 66 -9.18 -13.32 -8.71
CA ASP A 66 -10.27 -12.33 -8.78
C ASP A 66 -11.54 -12.85 -9.48
N VAL A 67 -11.56 -14.12 -9.91
CA VAL A 67 -12.73 -14.71 -10.60
C VAL A 67 -13.93 -14.85 -9.66
N ASP A 68 -13.69 -15.07 -8.35
CA ASP A 68 -14.77 -15.08 -7.35
C ASP A 68 -15.29 -13.67 -7.01
N LYS A 69 -14.45 -12.62 -7.13
CA LYS A 69 -14.90 -11.22 -6.99
C LYS A 69 -15.72 -10.74 -8.18
N ALA A 70 -15.46 -11.26 -9.38
CA ALA A 70 -16.25 -10.91 -10.57
C ALA A 70 -17.70 -11.42 -10.49
N ALA A 71 -17.94 -12.52 -9.79
CA ALA A 71 -19.30 -13.03 -9.54
C ALA A 71 -20.05 -12.24 -8.46
N SER A 72 -19.36 -11.68 -7.44
CA SER A 72 -19.99 -10.85 -6.40
C SER A 72 -20.26 -9.41 -6.87
N ARG A 73 -19.56 -8.92 -7.90
CA ARG A 73 -19.84 -7.62 -8.54
C ARG A 73 -21.27 -7.47 -9.05
N SER A 74 -22.12 -8.51 -9.07
CA SER A 74 -23.53 -8.38 -9.44
C SER A 74 -24.41 -7.74 -8.36
N ALA A 75 -24.07 -7.90 -7.07
CA ALA A 75 -24.88 -7.43 -5.96
C ALA A 75 -24.56 -5.97 -5.56
N SER A 76 -25.51 -5.31 -4.89
CA SER A 76 -25.23 -4.04 -4.21
C SER A 76 -24.20 -4.23 -3.10
N HIS A 77 -23.44 -3.19 -2.79
CA HIS A 77 -22.40 -3.27 -1.76
C HIS A 77 -22.21 -1.94 -1.02
N THR A 78 -21.51 -2.02 0.12
CA THR A 78 -20.93 -0.87 0.80
C THR A 78 -19.47 -0.74 0.37
N ALA A 79 -19.13 0.38 -0.28
CA ALA A 79 -17.78 0.64 -0.72
C ALA A 79 -16.89 0.99 0.48
N LEU A 80 -15.70 0.39 0.56
CA LEU A 80 -14.72 0.63 1.61
C LEU A 80 -13.50 1.34 1.01
N VAL A 81 -13.07 2.44 1.62
CA VAL A 81 -11.82 3.14 1.31
C VAL A 81 -11.00 3.23 2.58
N GLU A 82 -9.79 2.66 2.57
CA GLU A 82 -8.87 2.64 3.70
C GLU A 82 -7.95 3.87 3.70
N VAL A 83 -7.83 4.51 4.86
CA VAL A 83 -6.85 5.57 5.14
C VAL A 83 -5.93 5.07 6.23
N ARG A 84 -4.74 4.60 5.85
CA ARG A 84 -3.78 4.02 6.79
C ARG A 84 -2.45 4.74 6.77
N GLY A 85 -1.95 5.10 7.95
CA GLY A 85 -0.66 5.76 8.11
C GLY A 85 -0.73 7.27 7.97
N MET A 86 0.41 7.91 7.74
CA MET A 86 0.50 9.36 7.65
C MET A 86 -0.17 9.88 6.37
N ILE A 87 -0.98 10.93 6.50
CA ILE A 87 -1.58 11.62 5.37
C ILE A 87 -0.57 12.63 4.84
N ALA A 88 0.17 12.28 3.80
CA ALA A 88 1.19 13.14 3.21
C ALA A 88 1.30 12.89 1.70
N ASP A 89 2.03 13.78 1.03
CA ASP A 89 2.37 13.56 -0.37
C ASP A 89 3.26 12.32 -0.52
N GLU A 90 3.15 11.62 -1.65
CA GLU A 90 3.85 10.37 -1.98
C GLU A 90 3.64 9.19 -1.01
N GLU A 91 2.89 9.36 0.07
CA GLU A 91 2.49 8.29 0.98
C GLU A 91 1.28 7.50 0.43
N PRO A 92 1.06 6.24 0.88
CA PRO A 92 -0.12 5.49 0.50
C PRO A 92 -1.44 6.22 0.80
N ALA A 93 -1.49 6.97 1.92
CA ALA A 93 -2.61 7.80 2.33
C ALA A 93 -2.53 9.25 1.82
N SER A 94 -2.00 9.46 0.61
CA SER A 94 -2.03 10.76 -0.07
C SER A 94 -3.44 11.13 -0.54
N ALA A 95 -3.67 12.43 -0.71
CA ALA A 95 -4.91 12.97 -1.24
C ALA A 95 -5.21 12.40 -2.63
N ASP A 96 -4.22 12.29 -3.52
CA ASP A 96 -4.43 11.75 -4.87
C ASP A 96 -4.99 10.32 -4.83
N ASN A 97 -4.42 9.45 -3.98
CA ASN A 97 -4.88 8.07 -3.85
C ASN A 97 -6.27 8.00 -3.20
N ILE A 98 -6.48 8.73 -2.10
CA ILE A 98 -7.75 8.71 -1.36
C ILE A 98 -8.87 9.32 -2.21
N ILE A 99 -8.64 10.46 -2.85
CA ILE A 99 -9.60 11.13 -3.73
C ILE A 99 -9.96 10.24 -4.92
N LYS A 100 -8.97 9.58 -5.54
CA LYS A 100 -9.25 8.63 -6.63
C LYS A 100 -10.12 7.47 -6.14
N SER A 101 -9.78 6.87 -4.99
CA SER A 101 -10.55 5.79 -4.38
C SER A 101 -11.99 6.21 -4.08
N LEU A 102 -12.18 7.41 -3.51
CA LEU A 102 -13.49 7.98 -3.23
C LEU A 102 -14.29 8.23 -4.51
N ARG A 103 -13.68 8.83 -5.54
CA ARG A 103 -14.33 9.06 -6.83
C ARG A 103 -14.80 7.77 -7.46
N ASP A 104 -13.98 6.73 -7.43
CA ASP A 104 -14.33 5.43 -8.00
C ASP A 104 -15.47 4.76 -7.20
N ALA A 105 -15.45 4.85 -5.86
CA ALA A 105 -16.52 4.36 -4.99
C ALA A 105 -17.86 5.08 -5.25
N PHE A 106 -17.86 6.41 -5.31
CA PHE A 106 -19.11 7.18 -5.53
C PHE A 106 -19.68 7.01 -6.94
N LYS A 107 -18.83 6.76 -7.96
CA LYS A 107 -19.27 6.54 -9.35
C LYS A 107 -19.82 5.13 -9.60
N ASP A 108 -19.49 4.17 -8.74
CA ASP A 108 -19.97 2.80 -8.93
C ASP A 108 -21.48 2.69 -8.66
N ALA A 109 -22.22 2.25 -9.67
CA ALA A 109 -23.69 2.20 -9.63
C ALA A 109 -24.26 1.21 -8.59
N LYS A 110 -23.43 0.34 -8.01
CA LYS A 110 -23.84 -0.68 -7.02
C LYS A 110 -23.52 -0.25 -5.60
N THR A 111 -22.78 0.85 -5.42
CA THR A 111 -22.48 1.43 -4.11
C THR A 111 -23.75 1.98 -3.46
N LYS A 112 -24.08 1.45 -2.27
CA LYS A 112 -25.18 1.93 -1.41
C LYS A 112 -24.73 2.96 -0.40
N ALA A 113 -23.51 2.82 0.09
CA ALA A 113 -22.84 3.76 0.98
C ALA A 113 -21.33 3.63 0.83
N VAL A 114 -20.61 4.65 1.25
CA VAL A 114 -19.14 4.66 1.32
C VAL A 114 -18.74 4.65 2.79
N ILE A 115 -17.83 3.75 3.17
CA ILE A 115 -17.12 3.76 4.44
C ILE A 115 -15.69 4.22 4.19
N LEU A 116 -15.32 5.35 4.79
CA LEU A 116 -13.94 5.79 4.92
C LEU A 116 -13.38 5.23 6.22
N ARG A 117 -12.64 4.12 6.15
CA ARG A 117 -12.05 3.46 7.32
C ARG A 117 -10.69 4.06 7.61
N ILE A 118 -10.52 4.61 8.81
CA ILE A 118 -9.38 5.46 9.16
C ILE A 118 -8.55 4.80 10.27
N ASN A 119 -7.26 4.62 10.01
CA ASN A 119 -6.24 4.31 11.02
C ASN A 119 -5.00 5.17 10.76
N SER A 120 -5.04 6.42 11.22
CA SER A 120 -4.06 7.45 10.87
C SER A 120 -3.84 8.46 12.00
N PRO A 121 -2.56 8.84 12.26
CA PRO A 121 -2.22 9.93 13.17
C PRO A 121 -2.49 11.33 12.58
N GLY A 122 -2.94 11.41 11.32
CA GLY A 122 -3.03 12.66 10.56
C GLY A 122 -1.80 12.89 9.69
N GLY A 123 -1.46 14.16 9.46
CA GLY A 123 -0.35 14.54 8.60
C GLY A 123 -0.51 15.96 8.04
N SER A 124 -0.24 16.12 6.75
CA SER A 124 -0.23 17.41 6.04
C SER A 124 -1.60 18.10 6.07
N PRO A 125 -1.69 19.36 6.56
CA PRO A 125 -2.93 20.15 6.50
C PRO A 125 -3.47 20.32 5.08
N VAL A 126 -2.58 20.41 4.09
CA VAL A 126 -2.96 20.60 2.68
C VAL A 126 -3.60 19.33 2.11
N GLN A 127 -2.97 18.18 2.33
CA GLN A 127 -3.49 16.88 1.87
C GLN A 127 -4.84 16.58 2.53
N SER A 128 -4.98 16.82 3.83
CA SER A 128 -6.26 16.71 4.54
C SER A 128 -7.33 17.68 4.00
N GLY A 129 -6.95 18.92 3.67
CA GLY A 129 -7.86 19.90 3.07
C GLY A 129 -8.41 19.44 1.72
N TYR A 130 -7.55 18.95 0.81
CA TYR A 130 -7.98 18.43 -0.49
C TYR A 130 -8.97 17.27 -0.36
N ILE A 131 -8.70 16.33 0.56
CA ILE A 131 -9.59 15.20 0.81
C ILE A 131 -10.93 15.68 1.38
N TYR A 132 -10.90 16.61 2.35
CA TYR A 132 -12.11 17.17 2.97
C TYR A 132 -13.01 17.82 1.91
N ASP A 133 -12.45 18.71 1.08
CA ASP A 133 -13.20 19.42 0.06
C ASP A 133 -13.80 18.46 -0.97
N GLU A 134 -13.05 17.43 -1.36
CA GLU A 134 -13.56 16.42 -2.29
C GLU A 134 -14.66 15.56 -1.66
N ILE A 135 -14.55 15.16 -0.40
CA ILE A 135 -15.63 14.44 0.31
C ILE A 135 -16.90 15.30 0.30
N ARG A 136 -16.79 16.59 0.62
CA ARG A 136 -17.92 17.54 0.61
C ARG A 136 -18.53 17.65 -0.79
N ARG A 137 -17.70 17.75 -1.83
CA ARG A 137 -18.13 17.82 -3.23
C ARG A 137 -18.86 16.55 -3.67
N LEU A 138 -18.28 15.38 -3.41
CA LEU A 138 -18.86 14.08 -3.77
C LEU A 138 -20.19 13.82 -3.06
N ARG A 139 -20.30 14.15 -1.76
CA ARG A 139 -21.58 14.07 -1.03
C ARG A 139 -22.65 14.99 -1.61
N GLY A 140 -22.26 16.15 -2.16
CA GLY A 140 -23.17 17.04 -2.87
C GLY A 140 -23.59 16.53 -4.24
N GLU A 141 -22.66 15.89 -4.98
CA GLU A 141 -22.92 15.31 -6.30
C GLU A 141 -23.75 14.03 -6.22
N TYR A 142 -23.56 13.22 -5.18
CA TYR A 142 -24.21 11.92 -4.96
C TYR A 142 -25.01 11.91 -3.65
N PRO A 143 -26.07 12.71 -3.49
CA PRO A 143 -26.78 12.88 -2.21
C PRO A 143 -27.48 11.62 -1.70
N ALA A 144 -27.71 10.63 -2.57
CA ALA A 144 -28.27 9.32 -2.21
C ALA A 144 -27.24 8.36 -1.58
N ILE A 145 -25.95 8.62 -1.77
CA ILE A 145 -24.85 7.79 -1.24
C ILE A 145 -24.29 8.48 0.00
N LYS A 146 -24.52 7.87 1.17
CA LYS A 146 -24.00 8.37 2.45
C LYS A 146 -22.55 7.96 2.63
N LEU A 147 -21.73 8.88 3.18
CA LEU A 147 -20.36 8.57 3.57
C LEU A 147 -20.25 8.49 5.10
N TYR A 148 -19.75 7.36 5.59
CA TYR A 148 -19.49 7.11 6.99
C TYR A 148 -17.97 7.08 7.22
N ALA A 149 -17.45 7.88 8.15
CA ALA A 149 -16.10 7.70 8.62
C ALA A 149 -16.09 6.67 9.75
N VAL A 150 -15.20 5.68 9.69
CA VAL A 150 -15.05 4.69 10.74
C VAL A 150 -13.62 4.66 11.22
N ILE A 151 -13.40 5.17 12.43
CA ILE A 151 -12.08 5.22 13.07
C ILE A 151 -11.81 3.84 13.67
N ALA A 152 -10.73 3.21 13.22
CA ALA A 152 -10.17 1.99 13.81
C ALA A 152 -9.36 2.36 15.06
N ASP A 153 -8.06 2.13 15.10
CA ASP A 153 -7.28 2.40 16.32
C ASP A 153 -7.09 3.90 16.57
N LEU A 154 -6.84 4.66 15.49
CA LEU A 154 -6.45 6.07 15.56
C LEU A 154 -7.09 6.90 14.44
N GLY A 155 -7.73 8.00 14.81
CA GLY A 155 -8.28 9.01 13.90
C GLY A 155 -8.03 10.39 14.48
N ALA A 156 -6.77 10.82 14.43
CA ALA A 156 -6.28 12.02 15.07
C ALA A 156 -5.80 13.08 14.05
N SER A 157 -5.83 14.36 14.44
CA SER A 157 -5.31 15.48 13.67
C SER A 157 -5.88 15.51 12.24
N GLY A 158 -5.04 15.58 11.20
CA GLY A 158 -5.47 15.56 9.80
C GLY A 158 -6.40 14.39 9.41
N ALA A 159 -6.39 13.29 10.14
CA ALA A 159 -7.32 12.19 9.94
C ALA A 159 -8.72 12.48 10.50
N TYR A 160 -8.79 13.14 11.66
CA TYR A 160 -10.06 13.65 12.19
C TYR A 160 -10.61 14.80 11.35
N TYR A 161 -9.73 15.62 10.76
CA TYR A 161 -10.10 16.66 9.79
C TYR A 161 -10.94 16.04 8.67
N ILE A 162 -10.45 15.03 7.97
CA ILE A 162 -11.19 14.39 6.87
C ILE A 162 -12.41 13.62 7.37
N ALA A 163 -12.35 12.99 8.54
CA ALA A 163 -13.49 12.30 9.15
C ALA A 163 -14.66 13.25 9.40
N SER A 164 -14.37 14.50 9.80
CA SER A 164 -15.40 15.52 10.03
C SER A 164 -16.19 15.90 8.79
N ALA A 165 -15.70 15.58 7.58
CA ALA A 165 -16.42 15.78 6.32
C ALA A 165 -17.51 14.72 6.06
N ALA A 166 -17.59 13.64 6.84
CA ALA A 166 -18.55 12.56 6.65
C ALA A 166 -20.00 12.95 7.02
N ASP A 167 -20.98 12.11 6.66
CA ASP A 167 -22.34 12.19 7.19
C ASP A 167 -22.35 11.83 8.67
N GLU A 168 -21.70 10.71 9.02
CA GLU A 168 -21.57 10.21 10.38
C GLU A 168 -20.17 9.62 10.62
N ILE A 169 -19.75 9.60 11.88
CA ILE A 169 -18.46 9.11 12.35
C ILE A 169 -18.70 8.04 13.42
N TYR A 170 -18.10 6.88 13.25
CA TYR A 170 -18.11 5.79 14.22
C TYR A 170 -16.69 5.47 14.67
N ALA A 171 -16.54 4.96 15.89
CA ALA A 171 -15.27 4.53 16.44
C ALA A 171 -15.45 3.34 17.38
N ASP A 172 -14.39 2.57 17.66
CA ASP A 172 -14.41 1.66 18.80
C ASP A 172 -14.34 2.46 20.13
N LYS A 173 -14.78 1.86 21.23
CA LYS A 173 -14.71 2.46 22.58
C LYS A 173 -13.28 2.92 22.93
N ALA A 174 -12.27 2.15 22.53
CA ALA A 174 -10.87 2.40 22.82
C ALA A 174 -10.11 3.16 21.70
N SER A 175 -10.76 3.44 20.58
CA SER A 175 -10.17 4.26 19.50
C SER A 175 -9.71 5.62 20.04
N LEU A 176 -8.61 6.14 19.52
CA LEU A 176 -8.16 7.50 19.82
C LEU A 176 -8.61 8.47 18.73
N VAL A 177 -9.39 9.48 19.14
CA VAL A 177 -10.04 10.44 18.25
C VAL A 177 -9.70 11.87 18.66
N GLY A 178 -9.74 12.81 17.72
CA GLY A 178 -9.54 14.22 17.99
C GLY A 178 -8.14 14.67 17.61
N SER A 179 -7.35 15.13 18.58
CA SER A 179 -6.11 15.87 18.32
C SER A 179 -6.32 17.04 17.36
N ILE A 180 -7.38 17.82 17.61
CA ILE A 180 -7.72 18.98 16.80
C ILE A 180 -6.75 20.09 17.20
N GLY A 181 -5.72 20.26 16.38
CA GLY A 181 -4.61 21.17 16.62
C GLY A 181 -3.59 21.08 15.48
N VAL A 182 -2.65 22.01 15.46
CA VAL A 182 -1.56 22.08 14.47
C VAL A 182 -0.26 22.27 15.21
N THR A 183 0.78 21.55 14.80
CA THR A 183 2.11 21.67 15.37
C THR A 183 3.16 21.76 14.27
N ALA A 184 4.24 22.47 14.58
CA ALA A 184 5.47 22.43 13.83
C ALA A 184 6.60 22.28 14.86
N ALA A 185 7.47 21.30 14.65
CA ALA A 185 8.55 20.98 15.57
C ALA A 185 9.89 20.97 14.82
N GLY A 186 10.94 21.37 15.53
CA GLY A 186 12.31 21.35 15.06
C GLY A 186 13.27 21.41 16.24
N TYR A 187 14.56 21.17 15.99
CA TYR A 187 15.60 21.22 17.00
C TYR A 187 16.45 22.49 16.86
N GLY A 188 17.01 22.95 17.98
CA GLY A 188 18.02 24.02 18.00
C GLY A 188 19.37 23.48 18.46
N PHE A 189 20.43 23.74 17.69
CA PHE A 189 21.79 23.22 17.90
C PHE A 189 22.83 24.32 18.17
N VAL A 190 22.42 25.57 18.37
CA VAL A 190 23.32 26.74 18.60
C VAL A 190 24.38 26.44 19.68
N GLY A 191 23.95 26.02 20.87
CA GLY A 191 24.88 25.71 21.96
C GLY A 191 25.71 24.44 21.75
N ALA A 192 25.27 23.53 20.88
CA ALA A 192 26.06 22.35 20.51
C ALA A 192 27.21 22.75 19.57
N MET A 193 26.94 23.60 18.58
CA MET A 193 27.94 24.13 17.65
C MET A 193 29.05 24.88 18.38
N GLU A 194 28.68 25.73 19.34
CA GLU A 194 29.63 26.47 20.17
C GLU A 194 30.55 25.53 20.96
N LYS A 195 29.98 24.51 21.63
CA LYS A 195 30.76 23.54 22.42
C LYS A 195 31.70 22.69 21.58
N LEU A 196 31.32 22.39 20.33
CA LEU A 196 32.13 21.63 19.40
C LEU A 196 33.15 22.49 18.64
N GLY A 197 33.16 23.81 18.86
CA GLY A 197 34.04 24.74 18.15
C GLY A 197 33.71 24.88 16.66
N VAL A 198 32.46 24.63 16.26
CA VAL A 198 32.02 24.73 14.87
C VAL A 198 31.38 26.09 14.64
N GLU A 199 31.99 26.89 13.76
CA GLU A 199 31.46 28.19 13.34
C GLU A 199 30.49 28.01 12.16
N ARG A 200 29.28 28.56 12.30
CA ARG A 200 28.32 28.61 11.18
C ARG A 200 28.42 29.93 10.44
N ARG A 201 28.67 29.86 9.12
CA ARG A 201 28.70 31.01 8.20
C ARG A 201 27.57 30.92 7.20
N THR A 202 26.62 31.84 7.28
CA THR A 202 25.41 31.84 6.46
C THR A 202 25.29 33.15 5.70
N TYR A 203 25.09 33.06 4.38
CA TYR A 203 24.89 34.21 3.50
C TYR A 203 23.55 34.03 2.79
N THR A 204 22.67 35.03 2.88
CA THR A 204 21.33 34.97 2.27
C THR A 204 20.98 36.25 1.54
N ALA A 205 20.10 36.13 0.55
CA ALA A 205 19.37 37.25 -0.04
C ALA A 205 17.89 37.16 0.39
N GLY A 206 17.37 38.24 0.97
CA GLY A 206 16.07 38.29 1.65
C GLY A 206 16.19 38.19 3.18
N GLU A 207 15.50 39.07 3.89
CA GLU A 207 15.66 39.32 5.34
C GLU A 207 15.42 38.07 6.22
N HIS A 208 14.40 37.28 5.89
CA HIS A 208 14.02 36.08 6.64
C HIS A 208 14.43 34.77 5.93
N LYS A 209 15.36 34.82 4.96
CA LYS A 209 15.69 33.65 4.13
C LYS A 209 16.43 32.54 4.88
N ALA A 210 16.97 32.84 6.06
CA ALA A 210 17.54 31.87 7.01
C ALA A 210 16.57 31.45 8.12
N PHE A 211 15.30 31.86 8.06
CA PHE A 211 14.27 31.45 9.02
C PHE A 211 14.14 29.92 9.10
N LEU A 212 13.87 29.39 10.29
CA LEU A 212 13.85 27.95 10.64
C LEU A 212 15.19 27.23 10.55
N ASP A 213 16.30 27.96 10.39
CA ASP A 213 17.60 27.32 10.51
C ASP A 213 17.86 26.83 11.96
N PRO A 214 18.16 25.54 12.16
CA PRO A 214 18.32 24.96 13.48
C PRO A 214 19.64 25.35 14.17
N PHE A 215 20.55 26.00 13.47
CA PHE A 215 21.88 26.37 13.98
C PHE A 215 21.99 27.88 14.27
N SER A 216 20.89 28.63 14.12
CA SER A 216 20.76 30.04 14.45
C SER A 216 19.89 30.21 15.70
N PRO A 217 20.14 31.24 16.52
CA PRO A 217 19.20 31.65 17.57
C PRO A 217 17.84 32.00 16.97
N GLN A 218 16.76 31.68 17.67
CA GLN A 218 15.42 32.12 17.29
C GLN A 218 15.29 33.64 17.40
N LYS A 219 14.63 34.27 16.42
CA LYS A 219 14.27 35.69 16.49
C LYS A 219 12.81 35.83 16.95
N PRO A 220 12.51 36.72 17.92
CA PRO A 220 11.13 36.91 18.40
C PRO A 220 10.12 37.24 17.29
N GLU A 221 10.52 38.06 16.32
CA GLU A 221 9.68 38.47 15.18
C GLU A 221 9.31 37.27 14.27
N GLU A 222 10.27 36.40 13.97
CA GLU A 222 10.09 35.22 13.14
C GLU A 222 9.28 34.14 13.88
N THR A 223 9.48 34.00 15.19
CA THR A 223 8.68 33.13 16.05
C THR A 223 7.22 33.59 16.08
N ALA A 224 6.98 34.90 16.25
CA ALA A 224 5.62 35.46 16.24
C ALA A 224 4.95 35.30 14.86
N PHE A 225 5.70 35.50 13.77
CA PHE A 225 5.22 35.23 12.42
C PHE A 225 4.80 33.76 12.26
N TRP A 226 5.64 32.81 12.69
CA TRP A 226 5.34 31.39 12.59
C TRP A 226 4.15 30.97 13.44
N GLN A 227 4.01 31.53 14.64
CA GLN A 227 2.82 31.33 15.46
C GLN A 227 1.56 31.80 14.71
N GLY A 228 1.62 32.94 14.02
CA GLY A 228 0.51 33.42 13.17
C GLY A 228 0.13 32.45 12.04
N VAL A 229 1.10 31.75 11.45
CA VAL A 229 0.86 30.69 10.45
C VAL A 229 0.14 29.50 11.10
N LEU A 230 0.61 29.04 12.26
CA LEU A 230 0.00 27.95 13.01
C LEU A 230 -1.44 28.29 13.44
N ASP A 231 -1.65 29.49 13.99
CA ASP A 231 -2.96 29.96 14.43
C ASP A 231 -3.95 30.04 13.27
N THR A 232 -3.50 30.50 12.10
CA THR A 232 -4.33 30.55 10.89
C THR A 232 -4.76 29.16 10.46
N THR A 233 -3.81 28.22 10.39
CA THR A 233 -4.07 26.82 10.04
C THR A 233 -4.99 26.16 11.06
N HIS A 234 -4.80 26.43 12.36
CA HIS A 234 -5.63 25.88 13.41
C HIS A 234 -7.07 26.42 13.34
N ARG A 235 -7.27 27.72 13.09
CA ARG A 235 -8.61 28.30 12.88
C ARG A 235 -9.34 27.65 11.70
N GLN A 236 -8.63 27.34 10.61
CA GLN A 236 -9.21 26.62 9.48
C GLN A 236 -9.67 25.21 9.88
N PHE A 237 -8.85 24.48 10.64
CA PHE A 237 -9.21 23.15 11.14
C PHE A 237 -10.46 23.21 12.05
N ILE A 238 -10.47 24.13 13.02
CA ILE A 238 -11.64 24.34 13.89
C ILE A 238 -12.89 24.62 13.05
N ALA A 239 -12.79 25.48 12.04
CA ALA A 239 -13.91 25.81 11.17
C ALA A 239 -14.47 24.58 10.44
N MET A 240 -13.60 23.73 9.88
CA MET A 240 -14.03 22.51 9.18
C MET A 240 -14.66 21.48 10.11
N VAL A 241 -14.13 21.31 11.33
CA VAL A 241 -14.73 20.43 12.34
C VAL A 241 -16.10 20.97 12.76
N LYS A 242 -16.22 22.26 13.05
CA LYS A 242 -17.50 22.89 13.40
C LYS A 242 -18.53 22.76 12.28
N GLN A 243 -18.11 22.97 11.03
CA GLN A 243 -18.97 22.81 9.86
C GLN A 243 -19.44 21.36 9.69
N GLY A 244 -18.55 20.40 9.90
CA GLY A 244 -18.85 18.97 9.74
C GLY A 244 -19.70 18.38 10.86
N ARG A 245 -19.43 18.75 12.11
CA ARG A 245 -20.13 18.23 13.29
C ARG A 245 -21.40 19.01 13.63
N GLY A 246 -21.46 20.31 13.31
CA GLY A 246 -22.62 21.16 13.60
C GLY A 246 -23.01 21.13 15.07
N ASP A 247 -24.33 21.12 15.33
CA ASP A 247 -24.91 21.13 16.69
C ASP A 247 -24.59 19.88 17.52
N ARG A 248 -24.03 18.83 16.92
CA ARG A 248 -23.60 17.63 17.66
C ARG A 248 -22.41 17.92 18.56
N LEU A 249 -21.54 18.86 18.15
CA LEU A 249 -20.30 19.17 18.86
C LEU A 249 -20.60 20.00 20.11
N LYS A 250 -20.06 19.59 21.26
CA LYS A 250 -20.27 20.28 22.55
C LYS A 250 -19.19 21.31 22.87
N ASP A 251 -18.77 22.07 21.88
CA ASP A 251 -17.62 23.00 21.98
C ASP A 251 -17.86 24.20 22.91
N LYS A 252 -19.13 24.59 23.14
CA LYS A 252 -19.48 25.65 24.08
C LYS A 252 -19.12 25.33 25.53
N ASP A 253 -19.34 24.07 25.92
CA ASP A 253 -19.05 23.58 27.26
C ASP A 253 -17.63 22.98 27.37
N HIS A 254 -17.04 22.63 26.22
CA HIS A 254 -15.75 21.96 26.11
C HIS A 254 -14.79 22.68 25.13
N PRO A 255 -14.30 23.89 25.46
CA PRO A 255 -13.35 24.61 24.61
C PRO A 255 -12.03 23.85 24.39
N GLU A 256 -11.67 22.94 25.30
CA GLU A 256 -10.50 22.08 25.22
C GLU A 256 -10.53 21.09 24.04
N LEU A 257 -11.68 20.92 23.37
CA LEU A 257 -11.78 20.10 22.16
C LEU A 257 -10.80 20.51 21.06
N PHE A 258 -10.41 21.80 21.02
CA PHE A 258 -9.49 22.36 20.04
C PHE A 258 -8.07 22.59 20.61
N SER A 259 -7.69 21.87 21.67
CA SER A 259 -6.37 22.03 22.31
C SER A 259 -5.29 21.09 21.74
N GLY A 260 -5.65 20.17 20.86
CA GLY A 260 -4.78 19.09 20.39
C GLY A 260 -4.82 17.80 21.22
N LEU A 261 -5.65 17.74 22.28
CA LEU A 261 -5.88 16.54 23.07
C LEU A 261 -6.59 15.42 22.28
N VAL A 262 -6.32 14.18 22.65
CA VAL A 262 -7.01 12.98 22.16
C VAL A 262 -8.03 12.48 23.16
N TRP A 263 -9.07 11.83 22.65
CA TRP A 263 -10.19 11.29 23.42
C TRP A 263 -10.42 9.84 23.01
N SER A 264 -10.77 8.97 23.96
CA SER A 264 -11.24 7.63 23.61
C SER A 264 -12.55 7.73 22.81
N GLY A 265 -12.90 6.72 22.01
CA GLY A 265 -14.17 6.73 21.27
C GLY A 265 -15.39 6.86 22.20
N GLU A 266 -15.32 6.28 23.40
CA GLU A 266 -16.35 6.45 24.43
C GLU A 266 -16.50 7.91 24.90
N GLN A 267 -15.38 8.60 25.18
CA GLN A 267 -15.38 10.02 25.53
C GLN A 267 -15.82 10.89 24.33
N ALA A 268 -15.28 10.58 23.15
CA ALA A 268 -15.56 11.29 21.90
C ALA A 268 -17.05 11.29 21.56
N LYS A 269 -17.76 10.20 21.83
CA LYS A 269 -19.22 10.14 21.64
C LYS A 269 -19.94 11.12 22.56
N ALA A 270 -19.56 11.17 23.84
CA ALA A 270 -20.16 12.09 24.80
C ALA A 270 -19.91 13.57 24.43
N LEU A 271 -18.77 13.86 23.80
CA LEU A 271 -18.34 15.18 23.35
C LEU A 271 -18.90 15.58 21.97
N GLY A 272 -19.53 14.65 21.25
CA GLY A 272 -20.07 14.87 19.90
C GLY A 272 -19.02 14.79 18.78
N LEU A 273 -17.81 14.34 19.09
CA LEU A 273 -16.75 14.12 18.11
C LEU A 273 -17.06 12.91 17.20
N VAL A 274 -17.80 11.92 17.72
CA VAL A 274 -18.33 10.79 16.95
C VAL A 274 -19.82 10.62 17.21
N ASP A 275 -20.52 9.98 16.29
CA ASP A 275 -21.98 9.75 16.35
C ASP A 275 -22.31 8.43 17.05
N GLY A 276 -21.47 7.41 16.84
CA GLY A 276 -21.71 6.07 17.34
C GLY A 276 -20.45 5.30 17.66
N LEU A 277 -20.65 4.13 18.28
CA LEU A 277 -19.60 3.17 18.55
C LEU A 277 -19.79 1.96 17.64
N GLY A 278 -18.75 1.58 16.89
CA GLY A 278 -18.85 0.46 15.97
C GLY A 278 -17.66 0.32 15.02
N SER A 279 -17.52 -0.87 14.46
CA SER A 279 -16.55 -1.18 13.41
C SER A 279 -17.14 -0.96 12.01
N ALA A 280 -16.30 -1.01 10.97
CA ALA A 280 -16.77 -0.89 9.59
C ALA A 280 -17.79 -1.97 9.23
N SER A 281 -17.58 -3.21 9.70
CA SER A 281 -18.54 -4.30 9.54
C SER A 281 -19.85 -4.07 10.28
N TYR A 282 -19.83 -3.40 11.44
CA TYR A 282 -21.05 -3.02 12.15
C TYR A 282 -21.82 -1.95 11.36
N VAL A 283 -21.13 -0.90 10.90
CA VAL A 283 -21.77 0.17 10.11
C VAL A 283 -22.38 -0.38 8.82
N ALA A 284 -21.64 -1.20 8.06
CA ALA A 284 -22.16 -1.81 6.84
C ALA A 284 -23.40 -2.68 7.11
N ARG A 285 -23.37 -3.52 8.15
CA ARG A 285 -24.45 -4.47 8.43
C ARG A 285 -25.67 -3.83 9.10
N GLU A 286 -25.47 -3.02 10.11
CA GLU A 286 -26.53 -2.54 11.01
C GLU A 286 -27.03 -1.12 10.65
N ILE A 287 -26.14 -0.27 10.10
CA ILE A 287 -26.48 1.13 9.79
C ILE A 287 -26.87 1.27 8.32
N VAL A 288 -26.05 0.73 7.41
CA VAL A 288 -26.31 0.78 5.96
C VAL A 288 -27.31 -0.30 5.54
N GLY A 289 -27.27 -1.47 6.19
CA GLY A 289 -28.08 -2.64 5.80
C GLY A 289 -27.49 -3.41 4.60
N GLU A 290 -26.29 -3.07 4.16
CA GLU A 290 -25.56 -3.75 3.08
C GLU A 290 -24.21 -4.25 3.59
N LYS A 291 -24.16 -5.53 3.94
CA LYS A 291 -23.04 -6.16 4.65
C LYS A 291 -21.83 -6.45 3.76
N GLU A 292 -22.02 -6.51 2.44
CA GLU A 292 -20.93 -6.78 1.51
C GLU A 292 -20.03 -5.56 1.41
N LEU A 293 -18.78 -5.70 1.88
CA LEU A 293 -17.75 -4.68 1.78
C LEU A 293 -16.90 -4.94 0.53
N VAL A 294 -16.85 -3.96 -0.37
CA VAL A 294 -15.96 -3.99 -1.54
C VAL A 294 -14.89 -2.92 -1.36
N ASP A 295 -13.62 -3.32 -1.43
CA ASP A 295 -12.48 -2.41 -1.24
C ASP A 295 -12.17 -1.64 -2.54
N PHE A 296 -12.29 -0.32 -2.48
CA PHE A 296 -11.97 0.64 -3.56
C PHE A 296 -10.63 1.34 -3.33
N THR A 297 -9.90 0.99 -2.27
CA THR A 297 -8.61 1.60 -1.96
C THR A 297 -7.64 1.39 -3.10
N VAL A 298 -7.12 2.50 -3.66
CA VAL A 298 -6.03 2.45 -4.63
C VAL A 298 -4.83 1.78 -3.96
N GLN A 299 -4.48 0.59 -4.45
CA GLN A 299 -3.25 -0.10 -4.05
C GLN A 299 -2.18 0.09 -5.11
N GLU A 300 -0.94 0.21 -4.67
CA GLU A 300 0.21 0.07 -5.56
C GLU A 300 0.14 -1.26 -6.29
N SER A 301 0.52 -1.25 -7.57
CA SER A 301 0.47 -2.48 -8.36
C SER A 301 1.38 -3.55 -7.72
N PRO A 302 1.05 -4.84 -7.85
CA PRO A 302 1.93 -5.91 -7.36
C PRO A 302 3.36 -5.81 -7.88
N PHE A 303 3.55 -5.28 -9.10
CA PHE A 303 4.85 -5.03 -9.70
C PHE A 303 5.61 -3.90 -8.99
N ASP A 304 4.94 -2.79 -8.66
CA ASP A 304 5.56 -1.67 -7.93
C ASP A 304 5.99 -2.08 -6.52
N ARG A 305 5.18 -2.89 -5.83
CA ARG A 305 5.54 -3.43 -4.52
C ARG A 305 6.74 -4.38 -4.61
N PHE A 306 6.78 -5.22 -5.64
CA PHE A 306 7.91 -6.12 -5.88
C PHE A 306 9.18 -5.34 -6.21
N SER A 307 9.11 -4.35 -7.11
CA SER A 307 10.27 -3.56 -7.52
C SER A 307 10.82 -2.71 -6.37
N LYS A 308 9.96 -2.11 -5.54
CA LYS A 308 10.38 -1.39 -4.32
C LYS A 308 11.06 -2.33 -3.31
N ARG A 309 10.51 -3.52 -3.05
CA ARG A 309 11.11 -4.51 -2.13
C ARG A 309 12.44 -5.05 -2.65
N LEU A 310 12.51 -5.36 -3.94
CA LEU A 310 13.73 -5.83 -4.58
C LEU A 310 14.79 -4.72 -4.58
N GLY A 311 14.42 -3.50 -4.96
CA GLY A 311 15.28 -2.32 -4.91
C GLY A 311 15.83 -2.04 -3.51
N ALA A 312 14.99 -2.11 -2.47
CA ALA A 312 15.42 -1.96 -1.08
C ALA A 312 16.41 -3.06 -0.67
N SER A 313 16.12 -4.32 -0.99
CA SER A 313 17.01 -5.45 -0.66
C SER A 313 18.38 -5.38 -1.37
N VAL A 314 18.39 -4.94 -2.63
CA VAL A 314 19.60 -4.74 -3.42
C VAL A 314 20.38 -3.54 -2.91
N ALA A 315 19.73 -2.43 -2.57
CA ALA A 315 20.36 -1.26 -1.96
C ALA A 315 20.99 -1.60 -0.60
N GLU A 316 20.30 -2.38 0.23
CA GLU A 316 20.81 -2.84 1.53
C GLU A 316 22.05 -3.74 1.38
N HIS A 317 22.02 -4.68 0.41
CA HIS A 317 23.17 -5.53 0.12
C HIS A 317 24.35 -4.77 -0.50
N LEU A 318 24.08 -3.80 -1.37
CA LEU A 318 25.10 -2.91 -1.93
C LEU A 318 25.70 -1.99 -0.86
N ALA A 319 24.88 -1.47 0.07
CA ALA A 319 25.36 -0.67 1.20
C ALA A 319 26.25 -1.50 2.14
N MET A 320 25.85 -2.74 2.45
CA MET A 320 26.68 -3.69 3.20
C MET A 320 28.01 -3.99 2.48
N TRP A 321 27.97 -4.23 1.17
CA TRP A 321 29.17 -4.55 0.38
C TRP A 321 30.12 -3.35 0.20
N MET A 322 29.57 -2.15 0.07
CA MET A 322 30.34 -0.90 -0.02
C MET A 322 30.77 -0.34 1.35
N GLY A 323 30.51 -1.04 2.45
CA GLY A 323 30.95 -0.65 3.79
C GLY A 323 30.21 0.53 4.41
N PHE A 324 29.06 0.93 3.84
CA PHE A 324 28.19 1.94 4.44
C PHE A 324 27.33 1.30 5.54
N GLN A 325 27.94 0.97 6.67
CA GLN A 325 27.19 0.66 7.89
C GLN A 325 26.66 1.96 8.49
N GLY A 326 25.40 2.29 8.20
CA GLY A 326 24.64 3.20 9.06
C GLY A 326 24.48 2.58 10.46
N PRO A 327 24.39 3.38 11.54
CA PRO A 327 24.32 2.86 12.89
C PRO A 327 23.07 1.98 13.06
N SER A 328 23.28 0.69 13.36
CA SER A 328 22.22 -0.20 13.80
C SER A 328 21.88 0.12 15.26
N LEU A 329 20.76 0.80 15.49
CA LEU A 329 20.18 0.90 16.83
C LEU A 329 19.57 -0.47 17.18
N ARG A 330 20.07 -1.08 18.26
CA ARG A 330 19.37 -2.11 19.01
C ARG A 330 18.38 -1.48 19.97
#